data_AF-A0A8X8Z892-F1
#
_entry.id   AF-A0A8X8Z892-F1
#
_cell.length_a   1.000
_cell.length_b   1.000
_cell.length_c   1.000
_cell.angle_alpha   90.00
_cell.angle_beta   90.00
_cell.angle_gamma   90.00
#
_symmetry.space_group_name_H-M   'P 1'
#
loop_
_entity.id
_entity.type
_entity.pdbx_description
1 polymer ?
#
loop_
_entity_poly.entity_id
_entity_poly.type
_entity_poly.pdbx_seq_one_letter_code
_entity_poly.pdbx_strand_id
1 'polypeptide(L)'
;MSQFDEEAEGVHVEQANWDASKVREKLIRDIDAHTESVQTAKLSELTSTYETKLNEALSAPVEALLDGASSDTWLAIRKLLQREKEKSVSGFSAALSGFEMDNSTKDKMVSKLETHARGIVEAKAKEEAGRVLIRMKDRFTTLFSHDSDSMPRVWSGKEDIRGITKTARAASLKLLSIMAAIRLEDDADNIENLLSLALMDPKAAASANKSITADPLASSSWDKIPTTRTLLTPVQCKSLWRQFKSETEYTVGQAISSQEASKRSNNWLPPPWAIVALFILGFNEFMTLLRNPLYLGVIFMGFLLAKALWVQLDVSNDFRLGVLPGLLSISTKFLPTVMNLMKKLAEEGTAAATPNPERNASSQSKSSPASSGVTSSDSAHNKTQ
;
A
#
# COMPACT_ATOMS: atom_id res chain seq x y z
N MET A 1 -19.84 -65.55 -27.90
CA MET A 1 -20.83 -66.64 -27.66
C MET A 1 -20.76 -67.68 -28.76
N SER A 2 -21.06 -67.37 -30.03
CA SER A 2 -20.94 -68.33 -31.16
C SER A 2 -19.71 -69.25 -31.11
N GLN A 3 -18.49 -68.70 -30.99
CA GLN A 3 -17.25 -69.50 -30.89
C GLN A 3 -17.18 -70.42 -29.65
N PHE A 4 -17.77 -70.03 -28.53
CA PHE A 4 -17.88 -70.91 -27.36
C PHE A 4 -18.89 -72.02 -27.60
N ASP A 5 -20.00 -71.71 -28.28
CA ASP A 5 -21.07 -72.66 -28.58
C ASP A 5 -20.59 -73.73 -29.59
N GLU A 6 -19.84 -73.30 -30.62
CA GLU A 6 -19.19 -74.13 -31.64
C GLU A 6 -18.13 -75.08 -31.05
N GLU A 7 -17.21 -74.57 -30.24
CA GLU A 7 -16.17 -75.38 -29.57
C GLU A 7 -16.78 -76.32 -28.49
N ALA A 8 -17.85 -75.90 -27.81
CA ALA A 8 -18.54 -76.75 -26.83
C ALA A 8 -19.30 -77.91 -27.48
N GLU A 9 -19.86 -77.71 -28.68
CA GLU A 9 -20.50 -78.76 -29.46
C GLU A 9 -19.46 -79.76 -29.99
N GLY A 10 -18.30 -79.28 -30.46
CA GLY A 10 -17.17 -80.12 -30.90
C GLY A 10 -16.52 -80.99 -29.82
N VAL A 11 -16.75 -80.69 -28.53
CA VAL A 11 -16.25 -81.45 -27.36
C VAL A 11 -17.37 -82.27 -26.69
N HIS A 12 -18.60 -82.24 -27.21
CA HIS A 12 -19.70 -83.02 -26.65
C HIS A 12 -19.54 -84.54 -26.89
N VAL A 13 -19.81 -85.34 -25.87
CA VAL A 13 -19.71 -86.81 -25.92
C VAL A 13 -21.00 -87.41 -25.39
N GLU A 14 -21.82 -88.02 -26.26
CA GLU A 14 -23.17 -88.52 -25.93
C GLU A 14 -23.24 -89.46 -24.70
N GLN A 15 -22.15 -90.17 -24.42
CA GLN A 15 -22.04 -91.12 -23.30
C GLN A 15 -21.71 -90.45 -21.96
N ALA A 16 -21.29 -89.18 -21.98
CA ALA A 16 -21.05 -88.37 -20.80
C ALA A 16 -22.20 -87.36 -20.65
N ASN A 17 -22.89 -87.38 -19.51
CA ASN A 17 -23.98 -86.46 -19.20
C ASN A 17 -23.46 -85.06 -18.83
N TRP A 18 -22.69 -84.45 -19.75
CA TRP A 18 -21.98 -83.19 -19.58
C TRP A 18 -22.78 -82.03 -20.16
N ASP A 19 -23.03 -81.02 -19.34
CA ASP A 19 -23.83 -79.85 -19.66
C ASP A 19 -22.97 -78.58 -19.63
N ALA A 20 -22.79 -77.96 -20.80
CA ALA A 20 -22.03 -76.73 -20.96
C ALA A 20 -22.77 -75.47 -20.48
N SER A 21 -24.09 -75.53 -20.20
CA SER A 21 -24.92 -74.36 -19.87
C SER A 21 -24.35 -73.54 -18.72
N LYS A 22 -23.93 -74.19 -17.63
CA LYS A 22 -23.38 -73.55 -16.43
C LYS A 22 -22.04 -72.85 -16.69
N VAL A 23 -21.24 -73.37 -17.62
CA VAL A 23 -19.99 -72.76 -18.06
C VAL A 23 -20.28 -71.57 -18.97
N ARG A 24 -21.27 -71.68 -19.86
CA ARG A 24 -21.77 -70.60 -20.72
C ARG A 24 -22.34 -69.44 -19.91
N GLU A 25 -23.21 -69.71 -18.94
CA GLU A 25 -23.76 -68.72 -18.01
C GLU A 25 -22.67 -68.04 -17.17
N LYS A 26 -21.63 -68.79 -16.77
CA LYS A 26 -20.47 -68.21 -16.09
C LYS A 26 -19.70 -67.29 -17.03
N LEU A 27 -19.43 -67.71 -18.27
CA LEU A 27 -18.73 -66.90 -19.27
C LEU A 27 -19.51 -65.62 -19.62
N ILE A 28 -20.84 -65.70 -19.73
CA ILE A 28 -21.72 -64.53 -19.90
C ILE A 28 -21.53 -63.57 -18.72
N ARG A 29 -21.75 -64.01 -17.48
CA ARG A 29 -21.62 -63.17 -16.28
C ARG A 29 -20.22 -62.59 -16.08
N ASP A 30 -19.18 -63.36 -16.41
CA ASP A 30 -17.79 -62.90 -16.31
C ASP A 30 -17.47 -61.84 -17.37
N ILE A 31 -18.01 -61.95 -18.59
CA ILE A 31 -17.90 -60.96 -19.67
C ILE A 31 -18.71 -59.70 -19.35
N ASP A 32 -19.94 -59.85 -18.85
CA ASP A 32 -20.81 -58.73 -18.48
C ASP A 32 -20.16 -57.90 -17.36
N ALA A 33 -19.70 -58.56 -16.28
CA ALA A 33 -18.99 -57.91 -15.18
C ALA A 33 -17.66 -57.26 -15.61
N HIS A 34 -16.94 -57.85 -16.57
CA HIS A 34 -15.77 -57.21 -17.16
C HIS A 34 -16.14 -55.97 -17.98
N THR A 35 -17.24 -56.04 -18.74
CA THR A 35 -17.74 -54.94 -19.58
C THR A 35 -18.22 -53.78 -18.71
N GLU A 36 -19.00 -54.03 -17.66
CA GLU A 36 -19.40 -53.02 -16.67
C GLU A 36 -18.19 -52.35 -16.00
N SER A 37 -17.16 -53.13 -15.66
CA SER A 37 -15.92 -52.64 -15.06
C SER A 37 -15.13 -51.72 -16.01
N VAL A 38 -14.92 -52.15 -17.26
CA VAL A 38 -14.24 -51.36 -18.30
C VAL A 38 -15.04 -50.10 -18.67
N GLN A 39 -16.37 -50.22 -18.79
CA GLN A 39 -17.27 -49.10 -19.03
C GLN A 39 -17.19 -48.08 -17.90
N THR A 40 -17.27 -48.51 -16.64
CA THR A 40 -17.16 -47.64 -15.45
C THR A 40 -15.81 -46.94 -15.41
N ALA A 41 -14.71 -47.65 -15.65
CA ALA A 41 -13.38 -47.08 -15.73
C ALA A 41 -13.30 -45.99 -16.81
N LYS A 42 -13.71 -46.30 -18.05
CA LYS A 42 -13.65 -45.37 -19.18
C LYS A 42 -14.57 -44.15 -19.02
N LEU A 43 -15.73 -44.31 -18.38
CA LEU A 43 -16.61 -43.18 -18.06
C LEU A 43 -16.00 -42.26 -16.98
N SER A 44 -15.28 -42.81 -16.00
CA SER A 44 -14.58 -42.01 -14.99
C SER A 44 -13.39 -41.23 -15.59
N GLU A 45 -12.61 -41.87 -16.45
CA GLU A 45 -11.51 -41.27 -17.24
C GLU A 45 -12.03 -40.15 -18.16
N LEU A 46 -13.14 -40.39 -18.86
CA LEU A 46 -13.81 -39.40 -19.70
C LEU A 46 -14.31 -38.20 -18.88
N THR A 47 -14.97 -38.46 -17.74
CA THR A 47 -15.48 -37.40 -16.86
C THR A 47 -14.33 -36.53 -16.35
N SER A 48 -13.28 -37.14 -15.80
CA SER A 48 -12.08 -36.42 -15.34
C SER A 48 -11.40 -35.61 -16.45
N THR A 49 -11.39 -36.13 -17.69
CA THR A 49 -10.86 -35.44 -18.88
C THR A 49 -11.67 -34.21 -19.28
N TYR A 50 -12.97 -34.15 -18.98
CA TYR A 50 -13.81 -32.95 -19.20
C TYR A 50 -13.80 -31.99 -18.01
N GLU A 51 -13.73 -32.50 -16.78
CA GLU A 51 -13.57 -31.68 -15.56
C GLU A 51 -12.23 -30.90 -15.57
N THR A 52 -11.12 -31.55 -15.93
CA THR A 52 -9.81 -30.90 -16.06
C THR A 52 -9.81 -29.81 -17.13
N LYS A 53 -10.37 -30.06 -18.31
CA LYS A 53 -10.53 -29.06 -19.39
C LYS A 53 -11.40 -27.88 -18.97
N LEU A 54 -12.48 -28.11 -18.22
CA LEU A 54 -13.31 -27.04 -17.65
C LEU A 54 -12.52 -26.23 -16.63
N ASN A 55 -11.74 -26.86 -15.76
CA ASN A 55 -10.89 -26.16 -14.80
C ASN A 55 -9.84 -25.29 -15.51
N GLU A 56 -9.16 -25.81 -16.53
CA GLU A 56 -8.21 -25.02 -17.35
C GLU A 56 -8.89 -23.84 -18.06
N ALA A 57 -10.06 -24.07 -18.67
CA ALA A 57 -10.78 -23.04 -19.43
C ALA A 57 -11.46 -21.96 -18.57
N LEU A 58 -11.83 -22.28 -17.31
CA LEU A 58 -12.54 -21.36 -16.42
C LEU A 58 -11.62 -20.70 -15.38
N SER A 59 -10.65 -21.41 -14.81
CA SER A 59 -9.91 -20.93 -13.62
C SER A 59 -9.18 -19.60 -13.83
N ALA A 60 -8.21 -19.55 -14.76
CA ALA A 60 -7.41 -18.36 -15.00
C ALA A 60 -8.23 -17.18 -15.61
N PRO A 61 -9.19 -17.39 -16.54
CA PRO A 61 -10.00 -16.29 -17.04
C PRO A 61 -11.00 -15.74 -16.00
N VAL A 62 -11.52 -16.56 -15.09
CA VAL A 62 -12.33 -16.07 -13.95
C VAL A 62 -11.46 -15.26 -12.99
N GLU A 63 -10.26 -15.72 -12.66
CA GLU A 63 -9.31 -15.00 -11.81
C GLU A 63 -8.97 -13.61 -12.38
N ALA A 64 -8.65 -13.52 -13.68
CA ALA A 64 -8.37 -12.25 -14.36
C ALA A 64 -9.60 -11.30 -14.42
N LEU A 65 -10.82 -11.84 -14.59
CA LEU A 65 -12.05 -11.03 -14.57
C LEU A 65 -12.40 -10.52 -13.17
N LEU A 66 -12.10 -11.30 -12.13
CA LEU A 66 -12.25 -10.91 -10.73
C LEU A 66 -11.23 -9.83 -10.35
N ASP A 67 -9.98 -9.94 -10.81
CA ASP A 67 -8.92 -8.95 -10.55
C ASP A 67 -9.26 -7.55 -11.11
N GLY A 68 -9.76 -7.48 -12.35
CA GLY A 68 -10.17 -6.22 -12.98
C GLY A 68 -11.28 -5.49 -12.22
N ALA A 69 -12.16 -6.24 -11.54
CA ALA A 69 -13.25 -5.75 -10.69
C ALA A 69 -14.04 -4.57 -11.30
N SER A 70 -14.56 -4.78 -12.51
CA SER A 70 -15.45 -3.84 -13.20
C SER A 70 -16.92 -4.11 -12.84
N SER A 71 -17.80 -3.14 -13.10
CA SER A 71 -19.26 -3.30 -12.88
C SER A 71 -19.85 -4.54 -13.57
N ASP A 72 -19.23 -4.94 -14.68
CA ASP A 72 -19.64 -6.05 -15.54
C ASP A 72 -18.80 -7.33 -15.34
N THR A 73 -17.86 -7.39 -14.38
CA THR A 73 -17.09 -8.60 -14.04
C THR A 73 -17.99 -9.85 -13.95
N TRP A 74 -19.09 -9.78 -13.21
CA TRP A 74 -20.02 -10.90 -13.06
C TRP A 74 -20.84 -11.19 -14.33
N LEU A 75 -21.09 -10.21 -15.19
CA LEU A 75 -21.72 -10.43 -16.50
C LEU A 75 -20.74 -11.11 -17.48
N ALA A 76 -19.46 -10.74 -17.45
CA ALA A 76 -18.40 -11.39 -18.21
C ALA A 76 -18.20 -12.85 -17.76
N ILE A 77 -18.16 -13.09 -16.44
CA ILE A 77 -18.08 -14.44 -15.85
C ILE A 77 -19.30 -15.28 -16.25
N ARG A 78 -20.53 -14.74 -16.22
CA ARG A 78 -21.73 -15.45 -16.71
C ARG A 78 -21.63 -15.85 -18.19
N LYS A 79 -21.18 -14.93 -19.06
CA LYS A 79 -20.97 -15.19 -20.49
C LYS A 79 -19.85 -16.21 -20.76
N LEU A 80 -18.79 -16.20 -19.95
CA LEU A 80 -17.71 -17.18 -20.01
C LEU A 80 -18.20 -18.58 -19.59
N LEU A 81 -18.82 -18.66 -18.41
CA LEU A 81 -19.34 -19.92 -17.86
C LEU A 81 -20.32 -20.57 -18.84
N GLN A 82 -21.28 -19.82 -19.39
CA GLN A 82 -22.26 -20.36 -20.33
C GLN A 82 -21.60 -20.94 -21.59
N ARG A 83 -20.61 -20.25 -22.18
CA ARG A 83 -19.93 -20.72 -23.40
C ARG A 83 -19.13 -21.99 -23.17
N GLU A 84 -18.30 -22.03 -22.14
CA GLU A 84 -17.48 -23.21 -21.86
C GLU A 84 -18.33 -24.38 -21.35
N LYS A 85 -19.46 -24.09 -20.68
CA LYS A 85 -20.50 -25.07 -20.33
C LYS A 85 -21.10 -25.69 -21.59
N GLU A 86 -21.67 -24.90 -22.51
CA GLU A 86 -22.28 -25.38 -23.77
C GLU A 86 -21.31 -26.23 -24.60
N LYS A 87 -20.08 -25.74 -24.76
CA LYS A 87 -18.98 -26.42 -25.46
C LYS A 87 -18.56 -27.74 -24.79
N SER A 88 -18.51 -27.78 -23.45
CA SER A 88 -18.12 -28.99 -22.73
C SER A 88 -19.26 -30.01 -22.66
N VAL A 89 -20.51 -29.56 -22.47
CA VAL A 89 -21.70 -30.41 -22.46
C VAL A 89 -21.94 -31.05 -23.83
N SER A 90 -21.81 -30.29 -24.93
CA SER A 90 -21.94 -30.84 -26.28
C SER A 90 -20.85 -31.87 -26.61
N GLY A 91 -19.58 -31.58 -26.31
CA GLY A 91 -18.48 -32.52 -26.49
C GLY A 91 -18.60 -33.78 -25.61
N PHE A 92 -18.99 -33.62 -24.35
CA PHE A 92 -19.18 -34.73 -23.40
C PHE A 92 -20.40 -35.59 -23.77
N SER A 93 -21.52 -34.99 -24.16
CA SER A 93 -22.70 -35.70 -24.66
C SER A 93 -22.39 -36.51 -25.93
N ALA A 94 -21.64 -35.93 -26.87
CA ALA A 94 -21.17 -36.64 -28.06
C ALA A 94 -20.25 -37.82 -27.70
N ALA A 95 -19.34 -37.67 -26.73
CA ALA A 95 -18.51 -38.77 -26.26
C ALA A 95 -19.30 -39.86 -25.50
N LEU A 96 -20.31 -39.46 -24.71
CA LEU A 96 -21.23 -40.39 -24.03
C LEU A 96 -22.14 -41.14 -25.00
N SER A 97 -22.38 -40.65 -26.21
CA SER A 97 -23.20 -41.34 -27.21
C SER A 97 -22.59 -42.65 -27.70
N GLY A 98 -21.25 -42.80 -27.61
CA GLY A 98 -20.53 -44.04 -27.90
C GLY A 98 -20.65 -45.13 -26.83
N PHE A 99 -21.38 -44.87 -25.73
CA PHE A 99 -21.65 -45.85 -24.68
C PHE A 99 -23.13 -46.25 -24.67
N GLU A 100 -23.37 -47.57 -24.63
CA GLU A 100 -24.69 -48.15 -24.41
C GLU A 100 -25.12 -47.90 -22.94
N MET A 101 -25.81 -46.79 -22.75
CA MET A 101 -26.29 -46.30 -21.46
C MET A 101 -27.64 -45.63 -21.63
N ASP A 102 -28.49 -45.72 -20.61
CA ASP A 102 -29.77 -45.03 -20.57
C ASP A 102 -29.62 -43.51 -20.53
N ASN A 103 -30.63 -42.81 -21.07
CA ASN A 103 -30.62 -41.34 -21.12
C ASN A 103 -30.59 -40.71 -19.72
N SER A 104 -31.25 -41.29 -18.71
CA SER A 104 -31.25 -40.70 -17.36
C SER A 104 -29.87 -40.72 -16.72
N THR A 105 -29.01 -41.71 -17.01
CA THR A 105 -27.63 -41.73 -16.53
C THR A 105 -26.73 -40.78 -17.33
N LYS A 106 -26.97 -40.63 -18.64
CA LYS A 106 -26.33 -39.58 -19.46
C LYS A 106 -26.68 -38.17 -18.93
N ASP A 107 -27.95 -37.91 -18.62
CA ASP A 107 -28.42 -36.63 -18.04
C ASP A 107 -27.84 -36.39 -16.64
N LYS A 108 -27.74 -37.43 -15.79
CA LYS A 108 -27.06 -37.36 -14.48
C LYS A 108 -25.55 -37.07 -14.60
N MET A 109 -24.89 -37.55 -15.66
CA MET A 109 -23.48 -37.25 -15.92
C MET A 109 -23.30 -35.82 -16.45
N VAL A 110 -24.13 -35.39 -17.39
CA VAL A 110 -24.13 -34.01 -17.91
C VAL A 110 -24.38 -33.01 -16.78
N SER A 111 -25.44 -33.19 -15.98
CA SER A 111 -25.77 -32.28 -14.87
C SER A 111 -24.70 -32.24 -13.75
N LYS A 112 -23.96 -33.33 -13.52
CA LYS A 112 -22.75 -33.31 -12.68
C LYS A 112 -21.67 -32.40 -13.28
N LEU A 113 -21.39 -32.51 -14.58
CA LEU A 113 -20.40 -31.67 -15.26
C LEU A 113 -20.81 -30.19 -15.25
N GLU A 114 -22.10 -29.88 -15.43
CA GLU A 114 -22.64 -28.52 -15.28
C GLU A 114 -22.45 -27.97 -13.85
N THR A 115 -22.67 -28.81 -12.84
CA THR A 115 -22.50 -28.46 -11.43
C THR A 115 -21.02 -28.25 -11.10
N HIS A 116 -20.12 -29.08 -11.67
CA HIS A 116 -18.67 -28.92 -11.56
C HIS A 116 -18.21 -27.59 -12.17
N ALA A 117 -18.71 -27.23 -13.36
CA ALA A 117 -18.40 -25.94 -14.01
C ALA A 117 -18.79 -24.74 -13.12
N ARG A 118 -19.96 -24.79 -12.48
CA ARG A 118 -20.37 -23.78 -11.47
C ARG A 118 -19.42 -23.81 -10.26
N GLY A 119 -19.10 -25.01 -9.75
CA GLY A 119 -18.21 -25.22 -8.61
C GLY A 119 -16.81 -24.61 -8.77
N ILE A 120 -16.21 -24.70 -9.96
CA ILE A 120 -14.92 -24.04 -10.26
C ILE A 120 -15.02 -22.52 -10.07
N VAL A 121 -16.07 -21.89 -10.61
CA VAL A 121 -16.29 -20.44 -10.47
C VAL A 121 -16.54 -20.05 -9.01
N GLU A 122 -17.32 -20.84 -8.27
CA GLU A 122 -17.55 -20.60 -6.85
C GLU A 122 -16.28 -20.77 -6.00
N ALA A 123 -15.42 -21.74 -6.33
CA ALA A 123 -14.15 -21.95 -5.65
C ALA A 123 -13.18 -20.79 -5.91
N LYS A 124 -13.01 -20.37 -7.18
CA LYS A 124 -12.16 -19.23 -7.54
C LYS A 124 -12.66 -17.91 -6.96
N ALA A 125 -13.98 -17.69 -6.92
CA ALA A 125 -14.56 -16.52 -6.26
C ALA A 125 -14.28 -16.49 -4.75
N LYS A 126 -14.27 -17.64 -4.07
CA LYS A 126 -13.90 -17.75 -2.64
C LYS A 126 -12.40 -17.51 -2.42
N GLU A 127 -11.55 -18.00 -3.32
CA GLU A 127 -10.10 -17.76 -3.30
C GLU A 127 -9.75 -16.28 -3.44
N GLU A 128 -10.34 -15.60 -4.43
CA GLU A 128 -10.10 -14.18 -4.71
C GLU A 128 -10.75 -13.25 -3.66
N ALA A 129 -11.91 -13.61 -3.12
CA ALA A 129 -12.48 -12.91 -1.96
C ALA A 129 -11.58 -12.99 -0.72
N GLY A 130 -10.80 -14.07 -0.56
CA GLY A 130 -9.76 -14.17 0.47
C GLY A 130 -8.59 -13.18 0.26
N ARG A 131 -8.33 -12.76 -0.98
CA ARG A 131 -7.27 -11.80 -1.36
C ARG A 131 -7.75 -10.35 -1.43
N VAL A 132 -9.05 -10.09 -1.19
CA VAL A 132 -9.72 -8.81 -1.43
C VAL A 132 -9.01 -7.59 -0.86
N LEU A 133 -8.44 -7.68 0.36
CA LEU A 133 -7.74 -6.56 1.01
C LEU A 133 -6.52 -6.10 0.22
N ILE A 134 -5.76 -7.03 -0.37
CA ILE A 134 -4.56 -6.74 -1.16
C ILE A 134 -5.00 -6.01 -2.43
N ARG A 135 -5.94 -6.59 -3.19
CA ARG A 135 -6.49 -5.99 -4.42
C ARG A 135 -7.15 -4.63 -4.17
N MET A 136 -7.82 -4.43 -3.02
CA MET A 136 -8.34 -3.12 -2.60
C MET A 136 -7.22 -2.08 -2.42
N LYS A 137 -6.07 -2.46 -1.86
CA LYS A 137 -4.89 -1.60 -1.69
C LYS A 137 -4.18 -1.34 -3.01
N ASP A 138 -4.09 -2.31 -3.90
CA ASP A 138 -3.48 -2.14 -5.23
C ASP A 138 -4.34 -1.20 -6.09
N ARG A 139 -5.67 -1.38 -6.07
CA ARG A 139 -6.64 -0.49 -6.71
C ARG A 139 -6.69 0.91 -6.09
N PHE A 140 -6.41 1.03 -4.79
CA PHE A 140 -6.23 2.34 -4.15
C PHE A 140 -4.92 3.00 -4.61
N THR A 141 -3.81 2.26 -4.58
CA THR A 141 -2.46 2.78 -4.85
C THR A 141 -2.33 3.23 -6.31
N THR A 142 -2.80 2.41 -7.26
CA THR A 142 -2.89 2.79 -8.67
C THR A 142 -3.62 4.12 -8.87
N LEU A 143 -4.83 4.28 -8.31
CA LEU A 143 -5.63 5.50 -8.46
C LEU A 143 -5.19 6.70 -7.60
N PHE A 144 -4.43 6.46 -6.53
CA PHE A 144 -3.98 7.51 -5.60
C PHE A 144 -2.58 8.04 -5.93
N SER A 145 -1.62 7.14 -6.15
CA SER A 145 -0.21 7.48 -6.37
C SER A 145 0.18 7.62 -7.84
N HIS A 146 -0.75 7.48 -8.78
CA HIS A 146 -0.51 7.73 -10.21
C HIS A 146 -1.50 8.76 -10.78
N ASP A 147 -1.17 9.33 -11.93
CA ASP A 147 -2.02 10.21 -12.72
C ASP A 147 -2.78 9.49 -13.85
N SER A 148 -3.38 10.24 -14.77
CA SER A 148 -4.11 9.69 -15.93
C SER A 148 -3.21 8.90 -16.88
N ASP A 149 -1.92 9.21 -16.88
CA ASP A 149 -0.95 8.73 -17.85
C ASP A 149 -0.13 7.57 -17.25
N SER A 150 -0.61 7.04 -16.11
CA SER A 150 0.01 6.01 -15.27
C SER A 150 1.37 6.39 -14.68
N MET A 151 1.73 7.67 -14.65
CA MET A 151 2.99 8.16 -14.09
C MET A 151 2.87 8.41 -12.58
N PRO A 152 3.94 8.19 -11.78
CA PRO A 152 3.92 8.45 -10.35
C PRO A 152 3.62 9.91 -10.00
N ARG A 153 2.55 10.13 -9.25
CA ARG A 153 1.99 11.45 -8.94
C ARG A 153 2.87 12.22 -7.95
N VAL A 154 3.31 13.41 -8.37
CA VAL A 154 4.00 14.38 -7.52
C VAL A 154 2.99 15.32 -6.86
N TRP A 155 3.08 15.51 -5.54
CA TRP A 155 2.16 16.33 -4.75
C TRP A 155 2.54 17.83 -4.77
N SER A 156 2.40 18.47 -5.94
CA SER A 156 2.94 19.82 -6.20
C SER A 156 2.29 20.95 -5.40
N GLY A 157 1.07 20.76 -4.88
CA GLY A 157 0.33 21.76 -4.11
C GLY A 157 -1.04 22.11 -4.68
N LYS A 158 -1.29 21.77 -5.94
CA LYS A 158 -2.49 22.13 -6.72
C LYS A 158 -3.59 21.06 -6.66
N GLU A 159 -3.25 19.87 -6.18
CA GLU A 159 -4.10 18.68 -6.22
C GLU A 159 -5.04 18.63 -5.00
N ASP A 160 -6.33 18.34 -5.21
CA ASP A 160 -7.21 17.98 -4.10
C ASP A 160 -6.98 16.52 -3.68
N ILE A 161 -6.06 16.34 -2.73
CA ILE A 161 -5.75 15.04 -2.11
C ILE A 161 -7.02 14.41 -1.51
N ARG A 162 -7.97 15.20 -1.00
CA ARG A 162 -9.20 14.68 -0.38
C ARG A 162 -10.15 14.12 -1.44
N GLY A 163 -10.31 14.81 -2.57
CA GLY A 163 -11.04 14.35 -3.75
C GLY A 163 -10.42 13.08 -4.37
N ILE A 164 -9.09 13.06 -4.55
CA ILE A 164 -8.38 11.87 -5.05
C ILE A 164 -8.54 10.70 -4.06
N THR A 165 -8.34 10.92 -2.76
CA THR A 165 -8.58 9.91 -1.70
C THR A 165 -10.01 9.39 -1.71
N LYS A 166 -11.01 10.26 -1.88
CA LYS A 166 -12.43 9.86 -1.96
C LYS A 166 -12.68 8.96 -3.18
N THR A 167 -12.14 9.34 -4.33
CA THR A 167 -12.31 8.61 -5.60
C THR A 167 -11.62 7.23 -5.55
N ALA A 168 -10.35 7.18 -5.11
CA ALA A 168 -9.62 5.92 -4.96
C ALA A 168 -10.30 4.99 -3.93
N ARG A 169 -10.77 5.53 -2.80
CA ARG A 169 -11.55 4.75 -1.82
C ARG A 169 -12.88 4.24 -2.38
N ALA A 170 -13.60 5.03 -3.17
CA ALA A 170 -14.84 4.57 -3.82
C ALA A 170 -14.60 3.42 -4.80
N ALA A 171 -13.51 3.47 -5.57
CA ALA A 171 -13.13 2.38 -6.47
C ALA A 171 -12.74 1.09 -5.71
N SER A 172 -11.94 1.19 -4.64
CA SER A 172 -11.64 0.04 -3.78
C SER A 172 -12.88 -0.52 -3.07
N LEU A 173 -13.88 0.32 -2.75
CA LEU A 173 -15.14 -0.13 -2.17
C LEU A 173 -16.02 -0.88 -3.18
N LYS A 174 -15.99 -0.47 -4.46
CA LYS A 174 -16.66 -1.21 -5.55
C LYS A 174 -16.01 -2.58 -5.78
N LEU A 175 -14.68 -2.68 -5.65
CA LEU A 175 -14.00 -3.98 -5.65
C LEU A 175 -14.51 -4.87 -4.50
N LEU A 176 -14.67 -4.31 -3.29
CA LEU A 176 -15.25 -5.03 -2.15
C LEU A 176 -16.72 -5.45 -2.37
N SER A 177 -17.56 -4.63 -3.02
CA SER A 177 -18.95 -5.00 -3.32
C SER A 177 -19.08 -6.10 -4.39
N ILE A 178 -18.15 -6.13 -5.35
CA ILE A 178 -18.03 -7.20 -6.35
C ILE A 178 -17.60 -8.52 -5.68
N MET A 179 -16.65 -8.48 -4.75
CA MET A 179 -16.15 -9.65 -4.00
C MET A 179 -17.03 -10.09 -2.83
N ALA A 180 -18.12 -9.39 -2.52
CA ALA A 180 -18.98 -9.75 -1.38
C ALA A 180 -19.93 -10.93 -1.65
N ALA A 181 -20.38 -11.12 -2.90
CA ALA A 181 -21.34 -12.15 -3.28
C ALA A 181 -21.23 -12.59 -4.75
N ILE A 182 -21.56 -13.86 -4.99
CA ILE A 182 -21.56 -14.55 -6.29
C ILE A 182 -22.82 -14.19 -7.08
N ARG A 183 -22.65 -13.53 -8.23
CA ARG A 183 -23.75 -13.05 -9.09
C ARG A 183 -23.80 -13.84 -10.41
N LEU A 184 -24.06 -15.15 -10.29
CA LEU A 184 -24.21 -16.06 -11.44
C LEU A 184 -25.64 -16.10 -12.03
N GLU A 185 -26.60 -15.53 -11.32
CA GLU A 185 -27.98 -15.28 -11.78
C GLU A 185 -28.25 -13.77 -11.76
N ASP A 186 -29.31 -13.32 -12.44
CA ASP A 186 -29.59 -11.87 -12.68
C ASP A 186 -30.32 -11.21 -11.48
N ASP A 187 -29.98 -11.65 -10.27
CA ASP A 187 -30.58 -11.17 -9.02
C ASP A 187 -30.08 -9.76 -8.68
N ALA A 188 -30.99 -8.79 -8.59
CA ALA A 188 -30.64 -7.42 -8.23
C ALA A 188 -30.36 -7.27 -6.72
N ASP A 189 -29.08 -7.23 -6.35
CA ASP A 189 -28.64 -6.93 -4.98
C ASP A 189 -28.47 -5.43 -4.70
N ASN A 190 -28.32 -5.09 -3.42
CA ASN A 190 -28.13 -3.71 -2.94
C ASN A 190 -26.79 -3.52 -2.21
N ILE A 191 -25.81 -4.41 -2.40
CA ILE A 191 -24.56 -4.43 -1.61
C ILE A 191 -23.74 -3.15 -1.85
N GLU A 192 -23.52 -2.74 -3.11
CA GLU A 192 -22.70 -1.56 -3.44
C GLU A 192 -23.25 -0.29 -2.79
N ASN A 193 -24.57 -0.08 -2.87
CA ASN A 193 -25.25 1.04 -2.23
C ASN A 193 -25.12 0.97 -0.70
N LEU A 194 -25.42 -0.18 -0.09
CA LEU A 194 -25.42 -0.36 1.37
C LEU A 194 -24.01 -0.18 1.97
N LEU A 195 -22.98 -0.73 1.31
CA LEU A 195 -21.59 -0.50 1.66
C LEU A 195 -21.23 0.99 1.50
N SER A 196 -21.56 1.62 0.36
CA SER A 196 -21.21 3.04 0.12
C SER A 196 -21.77 3.98 1.19
N LEU A 197 -23.06 3.82 1.53
CA LEU A 197 -23.73 4.61 2.55
C LEU A 197 -23.09 4.41 3.93
N ALA A 198 -22.93 3.16 4.38
CA ALA A 198 -22.44 2.86 5.72
C ALA A 198 -20.93 3.13 5.91
N LEU A 199 -20.12 3.05 4.85
CA LEU A 199 -18.66 3.00 4.95
C LEU A 199 -17.92 4.23 4.40
N MET A 200 -18.53 4.99 3.47
CA MET A 200 -18.01 6.25 2.96
C MET A 200 -18.61 7.48 3.64
N ASP A 201 -19.93 7.51 3.87
CA ASP A 201 -20.61 8.64 4.53
C ASP A 201 -21.39 8.22 5.79
N PRO A 202 -20.69 7.98 6.92
CA PRO A 202 -21.33 7.65 8.18
C PRO A 202 -22.21 8.78 8.74
N LYS A 203 -22.11 10.02 8.22
CA LYS A 203 -23.01 11.12 8.61
C LYS A 203 -24.34 11.04 7.86
N ALA A 204 -24.32 10.75 6.56
CA ALA A 204 -25.52 10.45 5.79
C ALA A 204 -26.24 9.20 6.34
N ALA A 205 -25.49 8.13 6.66
CA ALA A 205 -26.05 6.93 7.29
C ALA A 205 -26.74 7.23 8.64
N ALA A 206 -26.11 8.03 9.51
CA ALA A 206 -26.70 8.46 10.77
C ALA A 206 -27.94 9.37 10.60
N SER A 207 -27.98 10.18 9.53
CA SER A 207 -29.13 11.05 9.23
C SER A 207 -30.31 10.27 8.62
N ALA A 208 -30.05 9.20 7.88
CA ALA A 208 -31.08 8.34 7.29
C ALA A 208 -31.70 7.39 8.34
N ASN A 209 -30.86 6.79 9.20
CA ASN A 209 -31.28 5.71 10.10
C ASN A 209 -31.85 6.20 11.44
N LYS A 210 -32.52 7.36 11.48
CA LYS A 210 -33.06 7.96 12.73
C LYS A 210 -34.12 7.07 13.44
N SER A 211 -34.62 6.03 12.77
CA SER A 211 -35.60 5.05 13.28
C SER A 211 -35.02 3.66 13.57
N ILE A 212 -33.73 3.38 13.31
CA ILE A 212 -33.14 2.04 13.45
C ILE A 212 -31.88 2.11 14.32
N THR A 213 -31.96 1.53 15.53
CA THR A 213 -30.85 1.46 16.50
C THR A 213 -29.80 0.38 16.19
N ALA A 214 -30.02 -0.44 15.15
CA ALA A 214 -29.09 -1.47 14.71
C ALA A 214 -28.19 -0.97 13.56
N ASP A 215 -26.90 -1.32 13.64
CA ASP A 215 -25.92 -1.09 12.57
C ASP A 215 -26.19 -2.02 11.37
N PRO A 216 -26.44 -1.49 10.15
CA PRO A 216 -26.83 -2.33 9.01
C PRO A 216 -25.74 -3.30 8.54
N LEU A 217 -24.48 -3.11 8.98
CA LEU A 217 -23.37 -4.02 8.70
C LEU A 217 -23.01 -4.92 9.90
N ALA A 218 -23.85 -4.98 10.93
CA ALA A 218 -23.73 -5.95 12.03
C ALA A 218 -24.38 -7.31 11.74
N SER A 219 -25.07 -7.45 10.60
CA SER A 219 -25.70 -8.72 10.19
C SER A 219 -24.66 -9.77 9.77
N SER A 220 -24.91 -11.03 10.11
CA SER A 220 -24.11 -12.18 9.66
C SER A 220 -24.38 -12.58 8.20
N SER A 221 -25.50 -12.13 7.61
CA SER A 221 -25.87 -12.38 6.21
C SER A 221 -26.35 -11.12 5.50
N TRP A 222 -26.27 -11.10 4.17
CA TRP A 222 -26.92 -10.07 3.35
C TRP A 222 -28.43 -10.31 3.26
N ASP A 223 -29.20 -9.23 3.14
CA ASP A 223 -30.61 -9.34 2.75
C ASP A 223 -30.71 -9.89 1.31
N LYS A 224 -31.71 -10.75 1.06
CA LYS A 224 -32.03 -11.38 -0.24
C LYS A 224 -30.96 -12.28 -0.89
N ILE A 225 -29.80 -12.51 -0.28
CA ILE A 225 -28.74 -13.35 -0.88
C ILE A 225 -28.56 -14.65 -0.08
N PRO A 226 -28.65 -15.84 -0.71
CA PRO A 226 -28.35 -17.11 -0.07
C PRO A 226 -26.94 -17.18 0.51
N THR A 227 -26.79 -17.88 1.64
CA THR A 227 -25.48 -18.12 2.28
C THR A 227 -24.49 -18.83 1.36
N THR A 228 -24.97 -19.71 0.47
CA THR A 228 -24.15 -20.38 -0.57
C THR A 228 -23.52 -19.42 -1.58
N ARG A 229 -24.17 -18.28 -1.85
CA ARG A 229 -23.70 -17.21 -2.75
C ARG A 229 -22.92 -16.12 -2.02
N THR A 230 -22.85 -16.15 -0.68
CA THR A 230 -22.13 -15.14 0.10
C THR A 230 -20.64 -15.49 0.16
N LEU A 231 -19.78 -14.55 -0.25
CA LEU A 231 -18.32 -14.68 -0.19
C LEU A 231 -17.77 -13.99 1.06
N LEU A 232 -18.26 -12.78 1.34
CA LEU A 232 -17.90 -11.97 2.50
C LEU A 232 -19.18 -11.50 3.18
N THR A 233 -19.30 -11.74 4.48
CA THR A 233 -20.42 -11.24 5.29
C THR A 233 -20.35 -9.71 5.48
N PRO A 234 -21.47 -9.03 5.81
CA PRO A 234 -21.47 -7.60 6.12
C PRO A 234 -20.44 -7.20 7.20
N VAL A 235 -20.30 -8.02 8.24
CA VAL A 235 -19.31 -7.83 9.32
C VAL A 235 -17.88 -7.96 8.80
N GLN A 236 -17.57 -8.93 7.93
CA GLN A 236 -16.25 -9.05 7.29
C GLN A 236 -15.96 -7.86 6.38
N CYS A 237 -16.92 -7.40 5.56
CA CYS A 237 -16.73 -6.20 4.75
C CYS A 237 -16.44 -4.97 5.63
N LYS A 238 -17.07 -4.86 6.80
CA LYS A 238 -16.82 -3.78 7.77
C LYS A 238 -15.44 -3.88 8.44
N SER A 239 -14.93 -5.07 8.75
CA SER A 239 -13.58 -5.23 9.31
C SER A 239 -12.49 -5.01 8.26
N LEU A 240 -12.64 -5.59 7.06
CA LEU A 240 -11.76 -5.39 5.90
C LEU A 240 -11.65 -3.90 5.55
N TRP A 241 -12.77 -3.16 5.53
CA TRP A 241 -12.76 -1.72 5.26
C TRP A 241 -12.06 -0.88 6.34
N ARG A 242 -12.14 -1.29 7.62
CA ARG A 242 -11.40 -0.65 8.72
C ARG A 242 -9.89 -0.88 8.57
N GLN A 243 -9.49 -2.11 8.26
CA GLN A 243 -8.09 -2.46 8.02
C GLN A 243 -7.54 -1.71 6.80
N PHE A 244 -8.27 -1.73 5.68
CA PHE A 244 -7.96 -0.96 4.47
C PHE A 244 -7.80 0.55 4.73
N LYS A 245 -8.65 1.16 5.57
CA LYS A 245 -8.49 2.56 5.99
C LYS A 245 -7.18 2.75 6.76
N SER A 246 -6.94 1.95 7.80
CA SER A 246 -5.72 2.00 8.61
C SER A 246 -4.44 1.87 7.77
N GLU A 247 -4.41 0.92 6.83
CA GLU A 247 -3.24 0.68 5.97
C GLU A 247 -3.05 1.74 4.87
N THR A 248 -4.12 2.43 4.43
CA THR A 248 -4.03 3.53 3.45
C THR A 248 -3.84 4.91 4.09
N GLU A 249 -4.16 5.08 5.38
CA GLU A 249 -4.06 6.36 6.09
C GLU A 249 -2.63 6.89 6.20
N TYR A 250 -1.63 6.00 6.31
CA TYR A 250 -0.21 6.39 6.25
C TYR A 250 0.14 7.04 4.89
N THR A 251 -0.22 6.39 3.78
CA THR A 251 0.04 6.88 2.41
C THR A 251 -0.66 8.22 2.14
N VAL A 252 -1.89 8.39 2.63
CA VAL A 252 -2.63 9.66 2.54
C VAL A 252 -1.97 10.75 3.41
N GLY A 253 -1.48 10.43 4.61
CA GLY A 253 -0.73 11.36 5.45
C GLY A 253 0.61 11.78 4.82
N GLN A 254 1.30 10.86 4.16
CA GLN A 254 2.53 11.14 3.41
C GLN A 254 2.29 12.07 2.22
N ALA A 255 1.18 11.89 1.48
CA ALA A 255 0.75 12.82 0.44
C ALA A 255 0.46 14.23 0.98
N ILE A 256 -0.26 14.34 2.10
CA ILE A 256 -0.58 15.64 2.72
C ILE A 256 0.69 16.36 3.20
N SER A 257 1.57 15.65 3.93
CA SER A 257 2.81 16.23 4.45
C SER A 257 3.82 16.62 3.36
N SER A 258 3.94 15.84 2.28
CA SER A 258 4.75 16.22 1.12
C SER A 258 4.14 17.39 0.33
N GLN A 259 2.81 17.51 0.27
CA GLN A 259 2.15 18.69 -0.30
C GLN A 259 2.35 19.94 0.57
N GLU A 260 2.29 19.82 1.90
CA GLU A 260 2.62 20.92 2.83
C GLU A 260 4.08 21.34 2.71
N ALA A 261 5.01 20.39 2.60
CA ALA A 261 6.43 20.68 2.39
C ALA A 261 6.65 21.43 1.06
N SER A 262 6.00 21.00 -0.03
CA SER A 262 6.04 21.67 -1.33
C SER A 262 5.47 23.09 -1.27
N LYS A 263 4.33 23.27 -0.58
CA LYS A 263 3.73 24.59 -0.33
C LYS A 263 4.64 25.51 0.50
N ARG A 264 5.35 24.99 1.50
CA ARG A 264 6.35 25.75 2.28
C ARG A 264 7.58 26.10 1.43
N SER A 265 8.07 25.18 0.61
CA SER A 265 9.21 25.40 -0.29
C SER A 265 8.93 26.50 -1.32
N ASN A 266 7.74 26.56 -1.89
CA ASN A 266 7.31 27.63 -2.80
C ASN A 266 7.29 29.03 -2.13
N ASN A 267 7.15 29.10 -0.80
CA ASN A 267 7.23 30.34 -0.03
C ASN A 267 8.65 30.70 0.43
N TRP A 268 9.69 29.96 0.02
CA TRP A 268 11.08 30.22 0.40
C TRP A 268 11.71 31.35 -0.42
N LEU A 269 11.06 32.50 -0.45
CA LEU A 269 11.71 33.76 -0.81
C LEU A 269 12.84 34.03 0.19
N PRO A 270 14.02 34.53 -0.26
CA PRO A 270 15.05 34.96 0.67
C PRO A 270 14.50 36.06 1.59
N PRO A 271 14.95 36.16 2.86
CA PRO A 271 14.43 37.14 3.81
C PRO A 271 14.47 38.58 3.26
N PRO A 272 13.54 39.47 3.63
CA PRO A 272 13.49 40.83 3.08
C PRO A 272 14.81 41.61 3.18
N TRP A 273 15.58 41.41 4.27
CA TRP A 273 16.92 42.00 4.42
C TRP A 273 17.93 41.46 3.39
N ALA A 274 17.82 40.18 3.00
CA ALA A 274 18.68 39.56 2.00
C ALA A 274 18.32 40.00 0.58
N ILE A 275 17.03 40.22 0.31
CA ILE A 275 16.56 40.85 -0.94
C ILE A 275 17.14 42.28 -1.05
N VAL A 276 17.01 43.09 0.01
CA VAL A 276 17.56 44.45 0.04
C VAL A 276 19.09 44.45 -0.09
N ALA A 277 19.79 43.54 0.59
CA ALA A 277 21.23 43.37 0.45
C ALA A 277 21.63 43.01 -1.00
N LEU A 278 20.89 42.12 -1.66
CA LEU A 278 21.15 41.73 -3.04
C LEU A 278 20.97 42.89 -4.03
N PHE A 279 19.98 43.76 -3.81
CA PHE A 279 19.78 44.97 -4.62
C PHE A 279 20.84 46.06 -4.38
N ILE A 280 21.38 46.18 -3.17
CA ILE A 280 22.38 47.21 -2.83
C ILE A 280 23.81 46.78 -3.19
N LEU A 281 24.17 45.53 -2.94
CA LEU A 281 25.53 45.00 -3.19
C LEU A 281 25.70 44.41 -4.60
N GLY A 282 24.61 43.93 -5.21
CA GLY A 282 24.67 43.08 -6.40
C GLY A 282 24.98 41.60 -6.06
N PHE A 283 24.57 40.70 -6.95
CA PHE A 283 24.66 39.25 -6.73
C PHE A 283 26.10 38.73 -6.56
N ASN A 284 27.05 39.28 -7.32
CA ASN A 284 28.46 38.87 -7.30
C ASN A 284 29.11 39.16 -5.93
N GLU A 285 29.06 40.41 -5.49
CA GLU A 285 29.59 40.87 -4.21
C GLU A 285 28.90 40.20 -3.03
N PHE A 286 27.57 40.00 -3.08
CA PHE A 286 26.85 39.23 -2.06
C PHE A 286 27.35 37.78 -1.95
N MET A 287 27.63 37.12 -3.08
CA MET A 287 28.21 35.78 -3.09
C MET A 287 29.66 35.75 -2.58
N THR A 288 30.47 36.77 -2.85
CA THR A 288 31.82 36.86 -2.25
C THR A 288 31.80 37.12 -0.74
N LEU A 289 30.84 37.91 -0.25
CA LEU A 289 30.60 38.16 1.17
C LEU A 289 30.20 36.87 1.91
N LEU A 290 29.30 36.07 1.33
CA LEU A 290 28.91 34.76 1.89
C LEU A 290 30.03 33.71 1.82
N ARG A 291 30.85 33.74 0.76
CA ARG A 291 31.90 32.73 0.53
C ARG A 291 33.19 32.98 1.33
N ASN A 292 33.45 34.23 1.75
CA ASN A 292 34.64 34.58 2.53
C ASN A 292 34.26 35.22 3.88
N PRO A 293 34.29 34.48 5.01
CA PRO A 293 33.86 34.98 6.31
C PRO A 293 34.72 36.15 6.83
N LEU A 294 35.93 36.35 6.29
CA LEU A 294 36.80 37.47 6.67
C LEU A 294 36.20 38.82 6.28
N TYR A 295 35.48 38.94 5.15
CA TYR A 295 34.84 40.21 4.79
C TYR A 295 33.73 40.60 5.77
N LEU A 296 32.98 39.62 6.27
CA LEU A 296 31.96 39.85 7.29
C LEU A 296 32.61 40.31 8.61
N GLY A 297 33.74 39.71 8.99
CA GLY A 297 34.55 40.16 10.14
C GLY A 297 35.13 41.58 9.98
N VAL A 298 35.62 41.94 8.79
CA VAL A 298 36.13 43.29 8.49
C VAL A 298 35.01 44.34 8.50
N ILE A 299 33.85 44.04 7.93
CA ILE A 299 32.67 44.92 7.97
C ILE A 299 32.17 45.08 9.41
N PHE A 300 32.15 44.01 10.21
CA PHE A 300 31.79 44.08 11.63
C PHE A 300 32.77 44.94 12.44
N MET A 301 34.09 44.77 12.23
CA MET A 301 35.11 45.61 12.87
C MET A 301 34.98 47.08 12.43
N GLY A 302 34.76 47.33 11.14
CA GLY A 302 34.50 48.67 10.60
C GLY A 302 33.25 49.31 11.19
N PHE A 303 32.17 48.55 11.38
CA PHE A 303 30.96 49.01 12.06
C PHE A 303 31.19 49.32 13.55
N LEU A 304 31.96 48.49 14.26
CA LEU A 304 32.34 48.77 15.66
C LEU A 304 33.18 50.03 15.79
N LEU A 305 34.16 50.24 14.89
CA LEU A 305 34.97 51.46 14.84
C LEU A 305 34.13 52.69 14.46
N ALA A 306 33.25 52.58 13.47
CA ALA A 306 32.34 53.66 13.08
C ALA A 306 31.37 54.03 14.22
N LYS A 307 30.85 53.03 14.96
CA LYS A 307 30.02 53.26 16.15
C LYS A 307 30.82 53.88 17.29
N ALA A 308 32.05 53.43 17.54
CA ALA A 308 32.93 54.00 18.56
C ALA A 308 33.22 55.47 18.26
N LEU A 309 33.55 55.80 17.00
CA LEU A 309 33.74 57.18 16.54
C LEU A 309 32.43 58.00 16.64
N TRP A 310 31.28 57.45 16.25
CA TRP A 310 29.98 58.14 16.38
C TRP A 310 29.66 58.51 17.84
N VAL A 311 29.99 57.62 18.79
CA VAL A 311 29.82 57.87 20.22
C VAL A 311 30.89 58.82 20.76
N GLN A 312 32.14 58.74 20.30
CA GLN A 312 33.25 59.59 20.77
C GLN A 312 33.24 61.02 20.20
N LEU A 313 32.68 61.23 19.00
CA LEU A 313 32.53 62.57 18.41
C LEU A 313 31.27 63.30 18.89
N ASP A 314 30.45 62.69 19.74
CA ASP A 314 29.18 63.23 20.27
C ASP A 314 28.34 63.95 19.20
N VAL A 315 28.15 63.25 18.08
CA VAL A 315 27.59 63.79 16.82
C VAL A 315 26.21 64.42 17.04
N SER A 316 25.45 63.93 18.04
CA SER A 316 24.15 64.43 18.48
C SER A 316 24.18 65.87 19.03
N ASN A 317 25.31 66.33 19.57
CA ASN A 317 25.49 67.69 20.08
C ASN A 317 25.96 68.65 18.98
N ASP A 318 27.07 68.35 18.29
CA ASP A 318 27.67 69.25 17.29
C ASP A 318 26.70 69.57 16.12
N PHE A 319 25.88 68.61 15.67
CA PHE A 319 24.92 68.84 14.58
C PHE A 319 23.75 69.77 14.91
N ARG A 320 23.53 70.13 16.18
CA ARG A 320 22.50 71.13 16.56
C ARG A 320 22.83 72.55 16.11
N LEU A 321 24.09 72.81 15.73
CA LEU A 321 24.59 74.09 15.24
C LEU A 321 24.75 74.16 13.70
N GLY A 322 24.29 73.14 12.98
CA GLY A 322 24.20 73.12 11.52
C GLY A 322 25.27 72.28 10.81
N VAL A 323 24.96 71.91 9.56
CA VAL A 323 25.69 70.87 8.80
C VAL A 323 27.12 71.28 8.42
N LEU A 324 27.34 72.55 8.06
CA LEU A 324 28.64 73.04 7.59
C LEU A 324 29.72 73.10 8.69
N PRO A 325 29.47 73.66 9.89
CA PRO A 325 30.42 73.61 11.00
C PRO A 325 30.73 72.17 11.46
N GLY A 326 29.71 71.30 11.51
CA GLY A 326 29.87 69.91 11.95
C GLY A 326 30.87 69.13 11.09
N LEU A 327 30.77 69.22 9.76
CA LEU A 327 31.68 68.53 8.84
C LEU A 327 33.15 68.99 8.98
N LEU A 328 33.39 70.26 9.29
CA LEU A 328 34.74 70.80 9.53
C LEU A 328 35.29 70.41 10.92
N SER A 329 34.44 70.39 11.95
CA SER A 329 34.76 69.86 13.30
C SER A 329 35.18 68.38 13.21
N ILE A 330 34.42 67.58 12.45
CA ILE A 330 34.69 66.17 12.21
C ILE A 330 36.00 65.99 11.45
N SER A 331 36.19 66.69 10.32
CA SER A 331 37.38 66.57 9.48
C SER A 331 38.69 66.88 10.22
N THR A 332 38.69 67.88 11.10
CA THR A 332 39.89 68.30 11.84
C THR A 332 40.21 67.37 13.02
N LYS A 333 39.19 66.81 13.67
CA LYS A 333 39.34 65.82 14.76
C LYS A 333 39.62 64.38 14.26
N PHE A 334 39.33 64.06 13.00
CA PHE A 334 39.43 62.69 12.47
C PHE A 334 40.86 62.12 12.54
N LEU A 335 41.85 62.82 11.95
CA LEU A 335 43.25 62.38 11.90
C LEU A 335 43.85 62.08 13.30
N PRO A 336 43.84 63.01 14.28
CA PRO A 336 44.43 62.73 15.59
C PRO A 336 43.70 61.63 16.37
N THR A 337 42.39 61.46 16.17
CA THR A 337 41.61 60.39 16.82
C THR A 337 41.95 59.03 16.23
N VAL A 338 42.05 58.90 14.90
CA VAL A 338 42.50 57.68 14.22
C VAL A 338 43.94 57.33 14.62
N MET A 339 44.83 58.31 14.71
CA MET A 339 46.23 58.08 15.09
C MET A 339 46.37 57.59 16.54
N ASN A 340 45.57 58.13 17.48
CA ASN A 340 45.51 57.62 18.86
C ASN A 340 44.91 56.21 18.95
N LEU A 341 43.87 55.89 18.17
CA LEU A 341 43.30 54.54 18.10
C LEU A 341 44.30 53.52 17.55
N MET A 342 44.99 53.85 16.44
CA MET A 342 46.05 53.00 15.89
C MET A 342 47.19 52.78 16.88
N LYS A 343 47.61 53.82 17.60
CA LYS A 343 48.67 53.73 18.62
C LYS A 343 48.24 52.83 19.80
N LYS A 344 47.01 53.01 20.31
CA LYS A 344 46.49 52.20 21.42
C LYS A 344 46.29 50.72 21.05
N LEU A 345 45.83 50.43 19.82
CA LEU A 345 45.77 49.05 19.33
C LEU A 345 47.16 48.42 19.14
N ALA A 346 48.18 49.20 18.74
CA ALA A 346 49.56 48.70 18.66
C ALA A 346 50.17 48.43 20.04
N GLU A 347 49.87 49.28 21.03
CA GLU A 347 50.28 49.10 22.43
C GLU A 347 49.59 47.87 23.05
N GLU A 348 48.26 47.72 22.92
CA GLU A 348 47.53 46.54 23.43
C GLU A 348 47.89 45.25 22.67
N GLY A 349 48.18 45.32 21.38
CA GLY A 349 48.63 44.18 20.56
C GLY A 349 50.03 43.66 20.91
N THR A 350 50.88 44.48 21.54
CA THR A 350 52.21 44.05 22.04
C THR A 350 52.18 43.65 23.52
N ALA A 351 51.25 44.19 24.31
CA ALA A 351 51.10 43.88 25.73
C ALA A 351 50.69 42.43 26.06
N ALA A 352 50.17 41.67 25.09
CA ALA A 352 49.73 40.29 25.27
C ALA A 352 50.88 39.24 25.33
N ALA A 353 52.15 39.66 25.27
CA ALA A 353 53.28 38.80 24.96
C ALA A 353 54.29 38.52 26.11
N THR A 354 53.91 38.66 27.39
CA THR A 354 54.74 38.22 28.53
C THR A 354 53.91 37.81 29.77
N PRO A 355 54.23 36.69 30.47
CA PRO A 355 53.43 36.16 31.59
C PRO A 355 54.02 36.36 33.01
N ASN A 356 53.20 36.03 34.04
CA ASN A 356 53.52 35.77 35.47
C ASN A 356 53.86 36.98 36.39
N PRO A 357 53.78 36.85 37.75
CA PRO A 357 53.16 35.82 38.61
C PRO A 357 52.22 36.38 39.75
N GLU A 358 51.83 35.51 40.70
CA GLU A 358 50.85 35.70 41.80
C GLU A 358 51.30 36.53 43.04
N ARG A 359 50.32 37.09 43.79
CA ARG A 359 49.93 36.67 45.19
C ARG A 359 48.72 37.51 45.71
N ASN A 360 47.71 37.05 46.48
CA ASN A 360 47.52 36.05 47.58
C ASN A 360 48.14 36.45 48.94
N ALA A 361 47.58 36.14 50.13
CA ALA A 361 46.32 35.49 50.58
C ALA A 361 46.11 35.81 52.10
N SER A 362 45.03 35.48 52.85
CA SER A 362 43.85 34.63 52.59
C SER A 362 42.51 35.38 52.82
N SER A 363 41.67 35.28 53.86
CA SER A 363 41.58 34.55 55.16
C SER A 363 40.10 34.59 55.64
N GLN A 364 39.57 33.75 56.54
CA GLN A 364 40.11 32.57 57.24
C GLN A 364 39.03 31.45 57.42
N SER A 365 39.19 30.50 58.36
CA SER A 365 38.70 29.11 58.20
C SER A 365 38.16 28.37 59.44
N LYS A 366 37.16 27.46 59.25
CA LYS A 366 36.75 26.34 60.14
C LYS A 366 36.25 25.15 59.31
N SER A 367 36.45 23.86 59.65
CA SER A 367 37.47 23.16 60.46
C SER A 367 37.34 21.63 60.25
N SER A 368 38.45 20.89 60.11
CA SER A 368 38.57 19.45 59.78
C SER A 368 38.45 18.50 61.01
N PRO A 369 38.78 17.17 61.01
CA PRO A 369 39.34 16.22 59.99
C PRO A 369 38.26 15.24 59.46
N ALA A 370 38.39 13.94 59.08
CA ALA A 370 39.42 12.86 59.04
C ALA A 370 38.90 11.72 58.10
N SER A 371 39.62 10.65 57.67
CA SER A 371 41.06 10.34 57.48
C SER A 371 41.23 8.97 56.74
N SER A 372 42.46 8.64 56.30
CA SER A 372 43.04 7.27 56.10
C SER A 372 42.30 6.16 55.32
N GLY A 373 42.94 5.58 54.27
CA GLY A 373 42.68 4.17 53.88
C GLY A 373 42.96 3.74 52.42
N VAL A 374 44.22 3.34 52.12
CA VAL A 374 44.69 2.14 51.36
C VAL A 374 43.95 1.62 50.10
N THR A 375 44.54 1.06 49.03
CA THR A 375 45.84 1.16 48.26
C THR A 375 45.66 0.23 47.01
N SER A 376 46.31 0.49 45.86
CA SER A 376 46.55 -0.46 44.71
C SER A 376 45.29 -1.03 44.00
N SER A 377 45.16 -1.03 42.66
CA SER A 377 45.94 -1.74 41.62
C SER A 377 45.91 -3.28 41.79
N ASP A 378 45.80 -4.09 40.73
CA ASP A 378 46.13 -3.83 39.32
C ASP A 378 45.21 -4.56 38.29
N SER A 379 45.59 -4.45 37.02
CA SER A 379 45.17 -5.15 35.81
C SER A 379 45.33 -6.71 35.88
N ALA A 380 44.92 -7.56 34.92
CA ALA A 380 44.41 -7.39 33.55
C ALA A 380 43.67 -8.65 33.03
N HIS A 381 42.99 -8.54 31.87
CA HIS A 381 42.58 -9.67 30.98
C HIS A 381 41.54 -10.68 31.58
N ASN A 382 40.87 -11.57 30.82
CA ASN A 382 41.05 -12.02 29.43
C ASN A 382 39.72 -12.31 28.69
N LYS A 383 39.82 -12.82 27.45
CA LYS A 383 38.78 -13.21 26.48
C LYS A 383 37.81 -14.33 26.93
N THR A 384 36.80 -14.52 26.07
CA THR A 384 36.04 -15.76 25.77
C THR A 384 35.12 -16.33 26.85
N GLN A 385 33.82 -16.30 26.56
CA GLN A 385 33.23 -17.38 25.75
C GLN A 385 32.40 -16.78 24.60
#